data_AF-A0A4R5BPV1-F1
#
_entry.id   AF-A0A4R5BPV1-F1
#
_cell.length_a   1.000
_cell.length_b   1.000
_cell.length_c   1.000
_cell.angle_alpha   90.00
_cell.angle_beta   90.00
_cell.angle_gamma   90.00
#
_symmetry.space_group_name_H-M   'P 1'
#
loop_
_entity.id
_entity.type
_entity.pdbx_description
1 polymer ?
#
loop_
_entity_poly.entity_id
_entity_poly.type
_entity_poly.pdbx_seq_one_letter_code
_entity_poly.pdbx_strand_id
1 'polypeptide(L)'
;MSNMEPLDAAADVHALIRDVLPALAPSAWFDSGTSEVVLPVGRSEARASSWTVLERCAREPRADWPRVVDEWVREIGDRAFLAVGEMELFGDVRELLRLRIVPKLAPRDREGLVVVPAGDHFDAMVMIEHPRYGGPLTKARAGLLGLRKLGYVMTNTHDRELADVAVRDQPLLPGRNVRVVTKPGSRYVSALLSEVDQFLPGPNRHGALVGVPCHSTLLLYPITSAAVREVLPVFADVVREMHAVADDPCAGGVYWSHGERRLTPLAAASDGEGSGEFAALLRRLPEG
;
A
#
# COMPACT_ATOMS: atom_id res chain seq x y z
N MET A 1 -16.76 -31.07 32.58
CA MET A 1 -16.22 -30.24 31.49
C MET A 1 -15.26 -31.12 30.70
N SER A 2 -15.71 -31.66 29.58
CA SER A 2 -14.92 -32.60 28.78
C SER A 2 -13.88 -31.81 27.99
N ASN A 3 -12.60 -32.11 28.24
CA ASN A 3 -11.46 -31.53 27.54
C ASN A 3 -11.42 -32.18 26.15
N MET A 4 -11.86 -31.46 25.13
CA MET A 4 -11.94 -31.96 23.75
C MET A 4 -10.60 -31.68 23.07
N GLU A 5 -10.01 -32.70 22.44
CA GLU A 5 -8.80 -32.51 21.66
C GLU A 5 -9.12 -31.64 20.42
N PRO A 6 -8.26 -30.66 20.08
CA PRO A 6 -8.48 -29.74 18.94
C PRO A 6 -8.76 -30.43 17.60
N LEU A 7 -8.32 -31.69 17.45
CA LEU A 7 -8.50 -32.50 16.26
C LEU A 7 -9.97 -32.96 16.06
N ASP A 8 -10.70 -33.25 17.14
CA ASP A 8 -12.09 -33.71 17.07
C ASP A 8 -13.02 -32.58 16.61
N ALA A 9 -12.83 -31.37 17.18
CA ALA A 9 -13.61 -30.19 16.80
C ALA A 9 -13.42 -29.80 15.33
N ALA A 10 -12.18 -29.93 14.81
CA ALA A 10 -11.90 -29.65 13.41
C ALA A 10 -12.59 -30.65 12.47
N ALA A 11 -12.51 -31.94 12.79
CA ALA A 11 -13.16 -32.99 12.03
C ALA A 11 -14.69 -32.82 11.98
N ASP A 12 -15.30 -32.47 13.11
CA ASP A 12 -16.74 -32.21 13.24
C ASP A 12 -17.19 -31.03 12.38
N VAL A 13 -16.47 -29.91 12.44
CA VAL A 13 -16.80 -28.72 11.62
C VAL A 13 -16.58 -29.01 10.14
N HIS A 14 -15.53 -29.74 9.76
CA HIS A 14 -15.32 -30.15 8.37
C HIS A 14 -16.41 -31.09 7.87
N ALA A 15 -16.95 -31.97 8.72
CA ALA A 15 -18.11 -32.79 8.38
C ALA A 15 -19.35 -31.94 8.12
N LEU A 16 -19.64 -30.97 9.01
CA LEU A 16 -20.75 -30.03 8.81
C LEU A 16 -20.61 -29.22 7.52
N ILE A 17 -19.39 -28.76 7.17
CA ILE A 17 -19.13 -28.09 5.90
C ILE A 17 -19.49 -29.00 4.73
N ARG A 18 -19.02 -30.25 4.74
CA ARG A 18 -19.31 -31.22 3.66
C ARG A 18 -20.80 -31.53 3.53
N ASP A 19 -21.54 -31.54 4.63
CA ASP A 19 -22.99 -31.81 4.63
C ASP A 19 -23.80 -30.63 4.06
N VAL A 20 -23.37 -29.40 4.35
CA VAL A 20 -24.10 -28.18 3.96
C VAL A 20 -23.77 -27.73 2.53
N LEU A 21 -22.54 -27.96 2.05
CA LEU A 21 -22.09 -27.49 0.74
C LEU A 21 -23.02 -27.92 -0.43
N PRO A 22 -23.44 -29.19 -0.56
CA PRO A 22 -24.31 -29.60 -1.67
C PRO A 22 -25.64 -28.84 -1.75
N ALA A 23 -26.16 -28.37 -0.61
CA ALA A 23 -27.42 -27.64 -0.55
C ALA A 23 -27.26 -26.14 -0.83
N LEU A 24 -26.20 -25.52 -0.29
CA LEU A 24 -26.02 -24.06 -0.37
C LEU A 24 -25.15 -23.61 -1.56
N ALA A 25 -24.19 -24.43 -1.96
CA ALA A 25 -23.25 -24.16 -3.04
C ALA A 25 -22.97 -25.46 -3.81
N PRO A 26 -23.90 -25.94 -4.65
CA PRO A 26 -23.85 -27.29 -5.24
C PRO A 26 -22.62 -27.59 -6.10
N SER A 27 -21.97 -26.55 -6.62
CA SER A 27 -20.75 -26.66 -7.42
C SER A 27 -19.47 -26.60 -6.57
N ALA A 28 -19.55 -26.18 -5.31
CA ALA A 28 -18.41 -26.05 -4.42
C ALA A 28 -18.01 -27.40 -3.80
N TRP A 29 -16.75 -27.53 -3.40
CA TRP A 29 -16.24 -28.69 -2.69
C TRP A 29 -15.30 -28.29 -1.56
N PHE A 30 -15.11 -29.19 -0.61
CA PHE A 30 -14.13 -29.02 0.46
C PHE A 30 -12.84 -29.77 0.12
N ASP A 31 -11.71 -29.06 0.04
CA ASP A 31 -10.38 -29.62 -0.11
C ASP A 31 -9.79 -29.93 1.27
N SER A 32 -9.78 -31.21 1.64
CA SER A 32 -9.24 -31.68 2.91
C SER A 32 -7.72 -31.54 3.02
N GLY A 33 -6.99 -31.48 1.90
CA GLY A 33 -5.54 -31.35 1.90
C GLY A 33 -5.09 -29.94 2.32
N THR A 34 -5.88 -28.93 1.97
CA THR A 34 -5.62 -27.52 2.31
C THR A 34 -6.55 -26.97 3.39
N SER A 35 -7.58 -27.73 3.79
CA SER A 35 -8.64 -27.30 4.70
C SER A 35 -9.38 -26.05 4.20
N GLU A 36 -9.65 -26.00 2.90
CA GLU A 36 -10.33 -24.89 2.22
C GLU A 36 -11.64 -25.34 1.56
N VAL A 37 -12.65 -24.48 1.57
CA VAL A 37 -13.79 -24.59 0.65
C VAL A 37 -13.40 -23.93 -0.67
N VAL A 38 -13.57 -24.67 -1.76
CA VAL A 38 -13.35 -24.19 -3.13
C VAL A 38 -14.70 -24.00 -3.80
N LEU A 39 -14.96 -22.77 -4.25
CA LEU A 39 -16.18 -22.40 -4.96
C LEU A 39 -15.82 -22.11 -6.42
N PRO A 40 -16.20 -22.98 -7.37
CA PRO A 40 -16.05 -22.67 -8.78
C PRO A 40 -17.13 -21.66 -9.18
N VAL A 41 -16.69 -20.57 -9.80
CA VAL A 41 -17.58 -19.53 -10.32
C VAL A 41 -17.08 -19.15 -11.72
N GLY A 42 -17.91 -19.39 -12.72
CA GLY A 42 -17.54 -19.22 -14.13
C GLY A 42 -16.34 -20.09 -14.50
N ARG A 43 -15.23 -19.46 -14.91
CA ARG A 43 -13.95 -20.11 -15.25
C ARG A 43 -12.90 -20.05 -14.12
N SER A 44 -13.27 -19.51 -12.96
CA SER A 44 -12.34 -19.25 -11.85
C SER A 44 -12.75 -20.02 -10.58
N GLU A 45 -11.84 -20.11 -9.62
CA GLU A 45 -12.07 -20.71 -8.31
C GLU A 45 -11.82 -19.68 -7.20
N ALA A 46 -12.83 -19.45 -6.36
CA ALA A 46 -12.64 -18.74 -5.09
C ALA A 46 -12.35 -19.74 -3.97
N ARG A 47 -11.46 -19.39 -3.05
CA ARG A 47 -11.03 -20.27 -1.94
C ARG A 47 -11.25 -19.60 -0.60
N ALA A 48 -11.80 -20.34 0.36
CA ALA A 48 -12.04 -19.88 1.72
C ALA A 48 -11.51 -20.89 2.74
N SER A 49 -10.56 -20.46 3.58
CA SER A 49 -10.02 -21.32 4.64
C SER A 49 -11.06 -21.62 5.72
N SER A 50 -11.20 -22.91 6.06
CA SER A 50 -12.07 -23.37 7.16
C SER A 50 -11.62 -22.90 8.54
N TRP A 51 -10.40 -22.38 8.68
CA TRP A 51 -9.92 -21.79 9.94
C TRP A 51 -10.87 -20.69 10.46
N THR A 52 -11.41 -19.89 9.55
CA THR A 52 -12.33 -18.79 9.90
C THR A 52 -13.59 -19.30 10.60
N VAL A 53 -14.17 -20.40 10.11
CA VAL A 53 -15.38 -20.97 10.70
C VAL A 53 -15.07 -21.81 11.94
N LEU A 54 -13.89 -22.45 12.01
CA LEU A 54 -13.41 -23.10 13.23
C LEU A 54 -13.31 -22.12 14.40
N GLU A 55 -12.75 -20.92 14.17
CA GLU A 55 -12.68 -19.88 15.20
C GLU A 55 -14.07 -19.37 15.62
N ARG A 56 -15.05 -19.33 14.70
CA ARG A 56 -16.42 -18.94 15.03
C ARG A 56 -17.10 -20.03 15.86
N CYS A 57 -17.03 -21.29 15.44
CA CYS A 57 -17.57 -22.43 16.18
C CYS A 57 -16.94 -22.56 17.58
N ALA A 58 -15.65 -22.27 17.73
CA ALA A 58 -14.98 -22.30 19.04
C ALA A 58 -15.55 -21.29 20.06
N ARG A 59 -16.28 -20.27 19.61
CA ARG A 59 -16.91 -19.26 20.47
C ARG A 59 -18.38 -19.56 20.81
N GLU A 60 -18.95 -20.61 20.20
CA GLU A 60 -20.38 -20.92 20.27
C GLU A 60 -20.62 -22.32 20.87
N PRO A 61 -21.78 -22.55 21.51
CA PRO A 61 -22.19 -23.90 21.91
C PRO A 61 -22.25 -24.85 20.72
N ARG A 62 -21.88 -26.12 20.93
CA ARG A 62 -21.83 -27.14 19.86
C ARG A 62 -23.17 -27.37 19.15
N ALA A 63 -24.28 -27.14 19.83
CA ALA A 63 -25.62 -27.22 19.24
C ALA A 63 -25.87 -26.14 18.17
N ASP A 64 -25.15 -25.01 18.23
CA ASP A 64 -25.29 -23.89 17.30
C ASP A 64 -24.33 -23.98 16.11
N TRP A 65 -23.35 -24.89 16.14
CA TRP A 65 -22.34 -25.03 15.07
C TRP A 65 -22.95 -25.24 13.66
N PRO A 66 -24.01 -26.04 13.46
CA PRO A 66 -24.63 -26.18 12.15
C PRO A 66 -25.10 -24.83 11.59
N ARG A 67 -25.70 -23.97 12.42
CA ARG A 67 -26.14 -22.62 12.03
C ARG A 67 -24.96 -21.74 11.67
N VAL A 68 -23.90 -21.76 12.49
CA VAL A 68 -22.67 -20.97 12.24
C VAL A 68 -22.00 -21.37 10.93
N VAL A 69 -21.92 -22.67 10.64
CA VAL A 69 -21.35 -23.20 9.39
C VAL A 69 -22.22 -22.81 8.20
N ASP A 70 -23.54 -22.97 8.31
CA ASP A 70 -24.51 -22.62 7.27
C ASP A 70 -24.46 -21.11 6.93
N GLU A 71 -24.46 -20.23 7.93
CA GLU A 71 -24.26 -18.78 7.76
C GLU A 71 -22.93 -18.46 7.08
N TRP A 72 -21.83 -19.07 7.54
CA TRP A 72 -20.51 -18.87 6.97
C TRP A 72 -20.42 -19.33 5.50
N VAL A 73 -21.03 -20.47 5.14
CA VAL A 73 -21.08 -20.96 3.76
C VAL A 73 -21.84 -19.99 2.85
N ARG A 74 -22.96 -19.42 3.32
CA ARG A 74 -23.66 -18.36 2.57
C ARG A 74 -22.80 -17.12 2.41
N GLU A 75 -22.15 -16.65 3.47
CA GLU A 75 -21.27 -15.49 3.43
C GLU A 75 -20.10 -15.66 2.45
N ILE A 76 -19.49 -16.84 2.36
CA ILE A 76 -18.40 -17.08 1.38
C ILE A 76 -18.96 -17.22 -0.04
N GLY A 77 -20.16 -17.78 -0.20
CA GLY A 77 -20.86 -17.86 -1.50
C GLY A 77 -21.18 -16.48 -2.06
N ASP A 78 -21.79 -15.62 -1.26
CA ASP A 78 -22.12 -14.23 -1.64
C ASP A 78 -20.86 -13.44 -1.99
N ARG A 79 -19.80 -13.58 -1.19
CA ARG A 79 -18.50 -12.95 -1.47
C ARG A 79 -17.81 -13.49 -2.72
N ALA A 80 -17.90 -14.79 -2.98
CA ALA A 80 -17.33 -15.41 -4.17
C ALA A 80 -18.06 -14.95 -5.44
N PHE A 81 -19.40 -14.86 -5.39
CA PHE A 81 -20.20 -14.34 -6.49
C PHE A 81 -19.87 -12.88 -6.80
N LEU A 82 -19.72 -12.04 -5.77
CA LEU A 82 -19.26 -10.65 -5.95
C LEU A 82 -17.84 -10.59 -6.51
N ALA A 83 -16.90 -11.38 -5.99
CA ALA A 83 -15.51 -11.39 -6.45
C ALA A 83 -15.36 -11.88 -7.89
N VAL A 84 -16.18 -12.82 -8.34
CA VAL A 84 -16.14 -13.29 -9.73
C VAL A 84 -16.92 -12.38 -10.67
N GLY A 85 -18.02 -11.79 -10.21
CA GLY A 85 -18.64 -10.66 -10.90
C GLY A 85 -17.63 -9.55 -11.14
N GLU A 86 -16.76 -9.26 -10.17
CA GLU A 86 -15.62 -8.35 -10.34
C GLU A 86 -14.57 -8.88 -11.34
N MET A 87 -14.13 -10.13 -11.26
CA MET A 87 -13.12 -10.69 -12.19
C MET A 87 -13.61 -10.73 -13.64
N GLU A 88 -14.87 -11.07 -13.88
CA GLU A 88 -15.47 -11.05 -15.23
C GLU A 88 -15.69 -9.62 -15.74
N LEU A 89 -15.93 -8.63 -14.85
CA LEU A 89 -16.04 -7.22 -15.22
C LEU A 89 -14.68 -6.56 -15.50
N PHE A 90 -13.63 -6.98 -14.80
CA PHE A 90 -12.31 -6.32 -14.79
C PHE A 90 -11.25 -6.99 -15.65
N GLY A 91 -11.50 -8.20 -16.17
CA GLY A 91 -10.47 -9.00 -16.82
C GLY A 91 -9.41 -9.45 -15.82
N ASP A 92 -8.13 -9.49 -16.23
CA ASP A 92 -7.05 -9.84 -15.30
C ASP A 92 -6.80 -8.68 -14.32
N VAL A 93 -7.41 -8.76 -13.13
CA VAL A 93 -7.26 -7.78 -12.05
C VAL A 93 -5.79 -7.47 -11.73
N ARG A 94 -4.87 -8.40 -12.00
CA ARG A 94 -3.43 -8.19 -11.84
C ARG A 94 -2.93 -6.99 -12.66
N GLU A 95 -3.48 -6.77 -13.85
CA GLU A 95 -3.15 -5.64 -14.71
C GLU A 95 -3.64 -4.30 -14.17
N LEU A 96 -4.62 -4.31 -13.25
CA LEU A 96 -5.15 -3.11 -12.60
C LEU A 96 -4.42 -2.75 -11.31
N LEU A 97 -3.56 -3.64 -10.80
CA LEU A 97 -2.86 -3.37 -9.55
C LEU A 97 -1.74 -2.35 -9.77
N ARG A 98 -1.65 -1.38 -8.85
CA ARG A 98 -0.65 -0.32 -8.79
C ARG A 98 -0.08 -0.19 -7.38
N LEU A 99 1.14 0.32 -7.26
CA LEU A 99 1.74 0.68 -5.99
C LEU A 99 1.62 2.18 -5.80
N ARG A 100 1.18 2.59 -4.61
CA ARG A 100 1.20 3.98 -4.19
C ARG A 100 1.95 4.08 -2.87
N ILE A 101 2.84 5.06 -2.77
CA ILE A 101 3.51 5.39 -1.51
C ILE A 101 2.65 6.41 -0.78
N VAL A 102 2.27 6.09 0.45
CA VAL A 102 1.40 6.90 1.31
C VAL A 102 2.11 7.23 2.62
N PRO A 103 1.71 8.31 3.33
CA PRO A 103 2.18 8.53 4.69
C PRO A 103 1.96 7.31 5.56
N LYS A 104 2.82 7.14 6.57
CA LYS A 104 2.73 6.01 7.48
C LYS A 104 1.33 5.88 8.05
N LEU A 105 0.70 4.72 7.81
CA LEU A 105 -0.64 4.46 8.32
C LEU A 105 -0.57 4.11 9.80
N ALA A 106 -1.57 4.55 10.57
CA ALA A 106 -1.72 4.08 11.94
C ALA A 106 -1.95 2.56 11.94
N PRO A 107 -1.53 1.82 12.99
CA PRO A 107 -1.64 0.36 13.02
C PRO A 107 -3.06 -0.17 12.73
N ARG A 108 -4.10 0.55 13.15
CA ARG A 108 -5.50 0.22 12.90
C ARG A 108 -5.89 0.38 11.43
N ASP A 109 -5.50 1.47 10.79
CA ASP A 109 -5.82 1.72 9.37
C ASP A 109 -5.04 0.80 8.43
N ARG A 110 -3.88 0.34 8.90
CA ARG A 110 -3.05 -0.66 8.23
C ARG A 110 -3.70 -2.06 8.28
N GLU A 111 -4.51 -2.33 9.30
CA GLU A 111 -5.09 -3.64 9.53
C GLU A 111 -6.04 -4.01 8.38
N GLY A 112 -5.85 -5.20 7.82
CA GLY A 112 -6.64 -5.66 6.69
C GLY A 112 -6.26 -5.09 5.31
N LEU A 113 -5.30 -4.16 5.20
CA LEU A 113 -4.79 -3.68 3.90
C LEU A 113 -3.56 -4.47 3.42
N VAL A 114 -3.37 -4.53 2.11
CA VAL A 114 -2.13 -5.04 1.48
C VAL A 114 -1.13 -3.89 1.41
N VAL A 115 -0.30 -3.81 2.45
CA VAL A 115 0.64 -2.70 2.65
C VAL A 115 1.92 -3.16 3.32
N VAL A 116 3.06 -2.69 2.81
CA VAL A 116 4.41 -2.98 3.36
C VAL A 116 5.12 -1.69 3.78
N PRO A 117 5.99 -1.71 4.80
CA PRO A 117 6.74 -0.52 5.19
C PRO A 117 7.62 -0.01 4.06
N ALA A 118 7.63 1.31 3.83
CA ALA A 118 8.51 2.00 2.89
C ALA A 118 9.34 3.03 3.66
N GLY A 119 10.24 2.52 4.51
CA GLY A 119 10.92 3.33 5.52
C GLY A 119 10.02 3.66 6.72
N ASP A 120 10.48 4.63 7.52
CA ASP A 120 9.89 4.94 8.82
C ASP A 120 8.63 5.84 8.71
N HIS A 121 8.56 6.66 7.66
CA HIS A 121 7.53 7.69 7.51
C HIS A 121 6.50 7.41 6.42
N PHE A 122 6.70 6.33 5.65
CA PHE A 122 5.83 5.98 4.54
C PHE A 122 5.52 4.49 4.53
N ASP A 123 4.46 4.16 3.81
CA ASP A 123 4.02 2.82 3.52
C ASP A 123 3.78 2.66 2.02
N ALA A 124 4.14 1.50 1.48
CA ALA A 124 3.85 1.09 0.12
C ALA A 124 2.54 0.30 0.11
N MET A 125 1.49 0.92 -0.42
CA MET A 125 0.13 0.40 -0.46
C MET A 125 -0.23 -0.07 -1.86
N VAL A 126 -0.81 -1.26 -1.97
CA VAL A 126 -1.32 -1.77 -3.24
C VAL A 126 -2.71 -1.20 -3.50
N MET A 127 -2.91 -0.66 -4.69
CA MET A 127 -4.14 -0.06 -5.17
C MET A 127 -4.69 -0.87 -6.34
N ILE A 128 -6.01 -0.91 -6.47
CA ILE A 128 -6.68 -1.29 -7.71
C ILE A 128 -7.00 0.01 -8.46
N GLU A 129 -6.51 0.15 -9.68
CA GLU A 129 -6.81 1.29 -10.54
C GLU A 129 -8.05 1.00 -11.39
N HIS A 130 -9.18 1.61 -11.01
CA HIS A 130 -10.42 1.48 -11.75
C HIS A 130 -11.36 2.69 -11.47
N PRO A 131 -12.00 3.30 -12.49
CA PRO A 131 -12.79 4.53 -12.31
C PRO A 131 -13.94 4.43 -11.29
N ARG A 132 -14.55 3.26 -11.13
CA ARG A 132 -15.71 3.04 -10.23
C ARG A 132 -15.43 2.20 -9.00
N TYR A 133 -14.39 1.37 -9.03
CA TYR A 133 -14.14 0.33 -8.03
C TYR A 133 -12.68 0.30 -7.56
N GLY A 134 -11.92 1.33 -7.95
CA GLY A 134 -10.55 1.49 -7.54
C GLY A 134 -10.45 1.87 -6.08
N GLY A 135 -9.26 1.67 -5.52
CA GLY A 135 -8.98 1.93 -4.11
C GLY A 135 -7.97 0.96 -3.53
N PRO A 136 -7.69 1.06 -2.21
CA PRO A 136 -6.75 0.19 -1.53
C PRO A 136 -7.16 -1.28 -1.64
N LEU A 137 -6.20 -2.15 -1.97
CA LEU A 137 -6.40 -3.59 -1.96
C LEU A 137 -6.43 -4.10 -0.51
N THR A 138 -7.53 -4.74 -0.12
CA THR A 138 -7.63 -5.40 1.18
C THR A 138 -7.08 -6.83 1.12
N LYS A 139 -6.58 -7.36 2.24
CA LYS A 139 -6.12 -8.74 2.38
C LYS A 139 -7.23 -9.74 2.07
N ALA A 140 -8.46 -9.44 2.49
CA ALA A 140 -9.63 -10.26 2.19
C ALA A 140 -9.91 -10.32 0.68
N ARG A 141 -9.91 -9.16 0.00
CA ARG A 141 -10.09 -9.09 -1.46
C ARG A 141 -8.95 -9.76 -2.21
N ALA A 142 -7.71 -9.58 -1.75
CA ALA A 142 -6.55 -10.28 -2.31
C ALA A 142 -6.67 -11.81 -2.19
N GLY A 143 -7.15 -12.30 -1.04
CA GLY A 143 -7.41 -13.73 -0.81
C GLY A 143 -8.48 -14.30 -1.73
N LEU A 144 -9.61 -13.60 -1.85
CA LEU A 144 -10.72 -13.99 -2.74
C LEU A 144 -10.29 -14.07 -4.20
N LEU A 145 -9.47 -13.11 -4.65
CA LEU A 145 -8.95 -13.03 -6.02
C LEU A 145 -7.74 -13.94 -6.27
N GLY A 146 -7.31 -14.72 -5.28
CA GLY A 146 -6.13 -15.59 -5.39
C GLY A 146 -4.83 -14.84 -5.68
N LEU A 147 -4.75 -13.56 -5.29
CA LEU A 147 -3.61 -12.69 -5.57
C LEU A 147 -2.46 -13.04 -4.63
N ARG A 148 -1.40 -13.64 -5.18
CA ARG A 148 -0.18 -14.02 -4.47
C ARG A 148 1.03 -13.42 -5.19
N LYS A 149 2.15 -13.26 -4.47
CA LYS A 149 3.44 -12.78 -5.02
C LYS A 149 3.29 -11.48 -5.84
N LEU A 150 2.82 -10.42 -5.19
CA LEU A 150 2.48 -9.12 -5.81
C LEU A 150 3.68 -8.29 -6.31
N GLY A 151 4.83 -8.91 -6.63
CA GLY A 151 6.02 -8.19 -7.09
C GLY A 151 5.81 -7.43 -8.40
N TYR A 152 4.92 -7.94 -9.27
CA TYR A 152 4.57 -7.33 -10.56
C TYR A 152 3.86 -5.97 -10.43
N VAL A 153 3.33 -5.64 -9.24
CA VAL A 153 2.65 -4.36 -9.00
C VAL A 153 3.60 -3.18 -9.23
N MET A 154 4.88 -3.33 -8.88
CA MET A 154 5.90 -2.31 -9.16
C MET A 154 6.07 -2.08 -10.66
N THR A 155 6.27 -3.15 -11.42
CA THR A 155 6.42 -3.11 -12.88
C THR A 155 5.20 -2.48 -13.54
N ASN A 156 3.99 -2.89 -13.14
CA ASN A 156 2.76 -2.32 -13.68
C ASN A 156 2.64 -0.82 -13.39
N THR A 157 3.05 -0.38 -12.20
CA THR A 157 3.04 1.05 -11.85
C THR A 157 4.03 1.82 -12.70
N HIS A 158 5.24 1.31 -12.85
CA HIS A 158 6.26 1.95 -13.66
C HIS A 158 5.83 2.07 -15.13
N ASP A 159 5.44 0.95 -15.73
CA ASP A 159 5.18 0.84 -17.17
C ASP A 159 3.88 1.55 -17.59
N ARG A 160 2.86 1.54 -16.73
CA ARG A 160 1.53 2.10 -17.07
C ARG A 160 1.32 3.52 -16.56
N GLU A 161 1.90 3.85 -15.41
CA GLU A 161 1.61 5.12 -14.74
C GLU A 161 2.75 6.11 -14.78
N LEU A 162 4.01 5.66 -14.85
CA LEU A 162 5.19 6.51 -14.62
C LEU A 162 6.11 6.69 -15.83
N ALA A 163 5.88 5.97 -16.92
CA ALA A 163 6.75 5.97 -18.11
C ALA A 163 6.94 7.36 -18.76
N ASP A 164 5.97 8.25 -18.62
CA ASP A 164 5.89 9.58 -19.25
C ASP A 164 5.84 10.73 -18.22
N VAL A 165 6.35 10.51 -17.02
CA VAL A 165 6.43 11.56 -15.99
C VAL A 165 7.29 12.73 -16.46
N ALA A 166 6.78 13.95 -16.27
CA ALA A 166 7.48 15.16 -16.63
C ALA A 166 8.48 15.56 -15.54
N VAL A 167 9.72 15.85 -15.94
CA VAL A 167 10.78 16.34 -15.06
C VAL A 167 11.19 17.74 -15.53
N ARG A 168 11.11 18.72 -14.64
CA ARG A 168 11.50 20.10 -14.94
C ARG A 168 12.10 20.80 -13.73
N ASP A 169 13.05 21.69 -13.99
CA ASP A 169 13.62 22.55 -12.96
C ASP A 169 12.85 23.87 -12.91
N GLN A 170 12.52 24.34 -11.70
CA GLN A 170 11.80 25.60 -11.45
C GLN A 170 12.59 26.46 -10.46
N PRO A 171 12.69 27.78 -10.69
CA PRO A 171 13.30 28.67 -9.71
C PRO A 171 12.58 28.62 -8.37
N LEU A 172 13.33 28.42 -7.29
CA LEU A 172 12.84 28.50 -5.91
C LEU A 172 13.37 29.78 -5.24
N LEU A 173 14.66 30.06 -5.45
CA LEU A 173 15.35 31.30 -5.07
C LEU A 173 16.26 31.74 -6.22
N PRO A 174 16.78 32.99 -6.24
CA PRO A 174 17.74 33.43 -7.26
C PRO A 174 18.91 32.44 -7.39
N GLY A 175 19.07 31.85 -8.59
CA GLY A 175 20.12 30.87 -8.88
C GLY A 175 19.93 29.47 -8.25
N ARG A 176 18.80 29.20 -7.59
CA ARG A 176 18.53 27.94 -6.89
C ARG A 176 17.21 27.35 -7.37
N ASN A 177 17.29 26.25 -8.09
CA ASN A 177 16.14 25.60 -8.67
C ASN A 177 15.72 24.37 -7.86
N VAL A 178 14.40 24.19 -7.73
CA VAL A 178 13.79 22.93 -7.32
C VAL A 178 13.48 22.09 -8.55
N ARG A 179 13.81 20.81 -8.50
CA ARG A 179 13.40 19.84 -9.51
C ARG A 179 12.01 19.32 -9.19
N VAL A 180 11.12 19.39 -10.16
CA VAL A 180 9.73 18.97 -10.05
C VAL A 180 9.51 17.79 -10.97
N VAL A 181 9.13 16.67 -10.37
CA VAL A 181 8.78 15.41 -11.03
C VAL A 181 7.27 15.27 -10.89
N THR A 182 6.52 15.38 -11.99
CA THR A 182 5.06 15.49 -11.91
C THR A 182 4.36 14.83 -13.09
N LYS A 183 3.17 14.30 -12.83
CA LYS A 183 2.22 13.84 -13.84
C LYS A 183 0.80 14.17 -13.36
N PRO A 184 0.25 15.32 -13.77
CA PRO A 184 -1.11 15.70 -13.41
C PRO A 184 -2.12 14.59 -13.74
N GLY A 185 -3.07 14.35 -12.83
CA GLY A 185 -4.06 13.28 -12.95
C GLY A 185 -3.56 11.89 -12.53
N SER A 186 -2.24 11.65 -12.46
CA SER A 186 -1.70 10.39 -11.92
C SER A 186 -1.71 10.39 -10.40
N ARG A 187 -2.09 9.26 -9.81
CA ARG A 187 -2.12 9.03 -8.36
C ARG A 187 -0.87 8.30 -7.85
N TYR A 188 0.14 8.14 -8.71
CA TYR A 188 1.20 7.15 -8.52
C TYR A 188 2.61 7.73 -8.57
N VAL A 189 2.80 9.02 -8.84
CA VAL A 189 4.14 9.67 -8.84
C VAL A 189 4.84 9.52 -7.49
N SER A 190 4.08 9.48 -6.39
CA SER A 190 4.62 9.14 -5.06
C SER A 190 5.43 7.83 -5.01
N ALA A 191 5.15 6.85 -5.89
CA ALA A 191 5.92 5.61 -5.96
C ALA A 191 7.39 5.82 -6.35
N LEU A 192 7.71 6.93 -7.04
CA LEU A 192 9.09 7.30 -7.39
C LEU A 192 9.93 7.74 -6.18
N LEU A 193 9.35 7.82 -4.98
CA LEU A 193 10.06 8.14 -3.75
C LEU A 193 11.19 7.14 -3.43
N SER A 194 11.06 5.88 -3.87
CA SER A 194 12.14 4.87 -3.74
C SER A 194 13.29 5.03 -4.75
N GLU A 195 13.14 5.96 -5.70
CA GLU A 195 13.99 6.10 -6.89
C GLU A 195 14.42 7.56 -7.11
N VAL A 196 14.37 8.38 -6.06
CA VAL A 196 14.70 9.83 -6.11
C VAL A 196 16.06 10.11 -6.74
N ASP A 197 17.05 9.23 -6.53
CA ASP A 197 18.41 9.41 -7.04
C ASP A 197 18.48 9.42 -8.57
N GLN A 198 17.55 8.76 -9.26
CA GLN A 198 17.47 8.79 -10.73
C GLN A 198 17.17 10.19 -11.27
N PHE A 199 16.54 11.03 -10.45
CA PHE A 199 16.18 12.39 -10.78
C PHE A 199 17.18 13.41 -10.25
N LEU A 200 18.30 13.02 -9.65
CA LEU A 200 19.27 13.96 -9.08
C LEU A 200 20.50 14.09 -9.99
N PRO A 201 21.17 15.26 -10.01
CA PRO A 201 22.44 15.38 -10.71
C PRO A 201 23.49 14.44 -10.09
N GLY A 202 24.24 13.72 -10.93
CA GLY A 202 25.26 12.80 -10.47
C GLY A 202 26.61 13.50 -10.16
N PRO A 203 27.40 13.02 -9.18
CA PRO A 203 27.02 12.23 -8.00
C PRO A 203 26.51 13.11 -6.85
N ASN A 204 25.34 12.77 -6.30
CA ASN A 204 24.72 13.51 -5.20
C ASN A 204 25.13 13.01 -3.80
N ARG A 205 26.35 13.37 -3.38
CA ARG A 205 26.99 12.83 -2.15
C ARG A 205 26.30 13.20 -0.84
N HIS A 206 25.55 14.29 -0.82
CA HIS A 206 24.92 14.82 0.38
C HIS A 206 23.41 14.58 0.40
N GLY A 207 22.87 13.93 -0.64
CA GLY A 207 21.46 13.65 -0.74
C GLY A 207 20.64 14.87 -1.18
N ALA A 208 19.34 14.84 -0.93
CA ALA A 208 18.42 15.88 -1.37
C ALA A 208 17.37 16.22 -0.32
N LEU A 209 16.86 17.45 -0.36
CA LEU A 209 15.55 17.73 0.21
C LEU A 209 14.50 17.12 -0.71
N VAL A 210 13.51 16.47 -0.11
CA VAL A 210 12.43 15.77 -0.78
C VAL A 210 11.11 16.25 -0.17
N GLY A 211 10.18 16.65 -1.03
CA GLY A 211 8.80 16.96 -0.68
C GLY A 211 7.85 16.14 -1.55
N VAL A 212 6.77 15.64 -0.96
CA VAL A 212 5.72 14.88 -1.66
C VAL A 212 4.36 15.52 -1.36
N PRO A 213 4.10 16.76 -1.81
CA PRO A 213 2.89 17.48 -1.40
C PRO A 213 1.60 16.76 -1.81
N CYS A 214 1.62 16.08 -2.95
CA CYS A 214 0.49 15.31 -3.48
C CYS A 214 0.99 14.07 -4.23
N HIS A 215 0.11 13.10 -4.47
CA HIS A 215 0.51 11.83 -5.07
C HIS A 215 0.90 11.91 -6.55
N SER A 216 0.66 13.05 -7.20
CA SER A 216 1.01 13.35 -8.59
C SER A 216 2.32 14.13 -8.73
N THR A 217 2.97 14.54 -7.63
CA THR A 217 4.14 15.43 -7.67
C THR A 217 5.17 15.15 -6.58
N LEU A 218 6.45 15.09 -6.98
CA LEU A 218 7.62 15.14 -6.11
C LEU A 218 8.41 16.43 -6.36
N LEU A 219 8.89 17.03 -5.27
CA LEU A 219 9.82 18.14 -5.28
C LEU A 219 11.17 17.65 -4.75
N LEU A 220 12.25 17.96 -5.46
CA LEU A 220 13.60 17.53 -5.14
C LEU A 220 14.55 18.73 -5.19
N TYR A 221 15.36 18.91 -4.16
CA TYR A 221 16.45 19.89 -4.16
C TYR A 221 17.77 19.21 -3.80
N PRO A 222 18.72 19.08 -4.74
CA PRO A 222 20.01 18.46 -4.47
C PRO A 222 20.83 19.33 -3.51
N ILE A 223 21.41 18.69 -2.48
CA ILE A 223 22.24 19.40 -1.50
C ILE A 223 23.67 19.42 -2.01
N THR A 224 24.12 20.56 -2.50
CA THR A 224 25.50 20.74 -3.02
C THR A 224 26.35 21.70 -2.18
N SER A 225 25.73 22.57 -1.39
CA SER A 225 26.41 23.57 -0.55
C SER A 225 25.60 23.94 0.69
N ALA A 226 26.21 24.74 1.57
CA ALA A 226 25.57 25.26 2.78
C ALA A 226 24.35 26.18 2.50
N ALA A 227 24.14 26.59 1.24
CA ALA A 227 22.96 27.35 0.80
C ALA A 227 21.63 26.64 1.11
N VAL A 228 21.66 25.31 1.32
CA VAL A 228 20.48 24.55 1.76
C VAL A 228 19.85 25.11 3.04
N ARG A 229 20.60 25.81 3.90
CA ARG A 229 20.07 26.46 5.12
C ARG A 229 19.05 27.55 4.80
N GLU A 230 19.27 28.29 3.73
CA GLU A 230 18.35 29.33 3.27
C GLU A 230 17.22 28.75 2.41
N VAL A 231 17.50 27.64 1.72
CA VAL A 231 16.52 26.97 0.85
C VAL A 231 15.48 26.20 1.64
N LEU A 232 15.86 25.52 2.72
CA LEU A 232 15.00 24.61 3.46
C LEU A 232 13.68 25.26 3.94
N PRO A 233 13.67 26.46 4.55
CA PRO A 233 12.43 27.11 4.96
C PRO A 233 11.49 27.39 3.78
N VAL A 234 12.04 27.93 2.68
CA VAL A 234 11.27 28.27 1.47
C VAL A 234 10.74 27.00 0.79
N PHE A 235 11.57 25.96 0.70
CA PHE A 235 11.16 24.65 0.19
C PHE A 235 10.03 24.06 1.02
N ALA A 236 10.11 24.15 2.35
CA ALA A 236 9.08 23.67 3.27
C ALA A 236 7.75 24.44 3.10
N ASP A 237 7.80 25.76 2.93
CA ASP A 237 6.63 26.57 2.66
C ASP A 237 5.96 26.18 1.34
N VAL A 238 6.73 26.00 0.26
CA VAL A 238 6.20 25.54 -1.03
C VAL A 238 5.53 24.17 -0.91
N VAL A 239 6.16 23.21 -0.23
CA VAL A 239 5.57 21.87 -0.01
C VAL A 239 4.26 21.98 0.77
N ARG A 240 4.25 22.77 1.85
CA ARG A 240 3.07 22.96 2.71
C ARG A 240 1.92 23.63 1.95
N GLU A 241 2.20 24.66 1.16
CA GLU A 241 1.21 25.37 0.35
C GLU A 241 0.62 24.45 -0.72
N MET A 242 1.47 23.73 -1.47
CA MET A 242 1.01 22.77 -2.48
C MET A 242 0.19 21.64 -1.87
N HIS A 243 0.60 21.12 -0.71
CA HIS A 243 -0.15 20.09 0.02
C HIS A 243 -1.52 20.59 0.46
N ALA A 244 -1.62 21.81 0.98
CA ALA A 244 -2.86 22.37 1.52
C ALA A 244 -3.96 22.55 0.47
N VAL A 245 -3.61 22.73 -0.79
CA VAL A 245 -4.56 22.95 -1.91
C VAL A 245 -4.71 21.74 -2.83
N ALA A 246 -4.04 20.62 -2.54
CA ALA A 246 -4.07 19.44 -3.40
C ALA A 246 -5.38 18.65 -3.25
N ASP A 247 -5.96 18.21 -4.36
CA ASP A 247 -7.12 17.30 -4.37
C ASP A 247 -6.79 15.90 -3.82
N ASP A 248 -5.53 15.47 -3.99
CA ASP A 248 -5.02 14.17 -3.54
C ASP A 248 -3.69 14.35 -2.77
N PRO A 249 -3.75 14.91 -1.55
CA PRO A 249 -2.57 15.25 -0.76
C PRO A 249 -1.84 13.99 -0.29
N CYS A 250 -0.51 14.08 -0.18
CA CYS A 250 0.32 13.00 0.34
C CYS A 250 0.96 13.40 1.67
N ALA A 251 2.06 14.16 1.65
CA ALA A 251 2.75 14.60 2.86
C ALA A 251 3.17 16.08 2.76
N GLY A 252 2.74 16.89 3.72
CA GLY A 252 3.09 18.32 3.81
C GLY A 252 4.47 18.60 4.44
N GLY A 253 5.24 17.56 4.78
CA GLY A 253 6.56 17.67 5.40
C GLY A 253 7.70 17.58 4.39
N VAL A 254 8.90 18.00 4.83
CA VAL A 254 10.14 17.89 4.07
C VAL A 254 11.02 16.80 4.67
N TYR A 255 11.67 16.03 3.80
CA TYR A 255 12.55 14.94 4.18
C TYR A 255 13.93 15.14 3.55
N TRP A 256 14.97 14.75 4.27
CA TRP A 256 16.30 14.56 3.73
C TRP A 256 16.45 13.12 3.25
N SER A 257 16.59 12.94 1.94
CA SER A 257 16.97 11.66 1.34
C SER A 257 18.49 11.50 1.41
N HIS A 258 18.97 10.48 2.11
CA HIS A 258 20.39 10.12 2.16
C HIS A 258 20.60 8.61 2.33
N GLY A 259 21.77 8.13 1.87
CA GLY A 259 22.07 6.71 1.84
C GLY A 259 21.13 5.91 0.95
N GLU A 260 21.12 4.59 1.10
CA GLU A 260 20.26 3.70 0.33
C GLU A 260 18.81 3.76 0.85
N ARG A 261 18.09 4.85 0.52
CA ARG A 261 16.63 5.03 0.71
C ARG A 261 16.16 5.46 2.10
N ARG A 262 17.00 6.12 2.90
CA ARG A 262 16.56 6.71 4.18
C ARG A 262 15.99 8.10 3.95
N LEU A 263 14.75 8.32 4.40
CA LEU A 263 14.12 9.64 4.44
C LEU A 263 14.05 10.11 5.89
N THR A 264 14.81 11.16 6.21
CA THR A 264 14.83 11.73 7.56
C THR A 264 14.00 13.01 7.58
N PRO A 265 12.95 13.13 8.41
CA PRO A 265 12.12 14.32 8.45
C PRO A 265 12.93 15.53 8.94
N LEU A 266 12.66 16.69 8.36
CA LEU A 266 13.29 17.96 8.72
C LEU A 266 12.22 18.93 9.25
N ALA A 267 12.55 19.63 10.33
CA ALA A 267 11.75 20.76 10.80
C ALA A 267 12.02 21.99 9.93
N ALA A 268 10.95 22.75 9.61
CA ALA A 268 11.04 23.98 8.83
C ALA A 268 11.78 25.11 9.60
N ALA A 269 11.65 25.11 10.93
CA ALA A 269 12.43 25.96 11.82
C ALA A 269 13.69 25.21 12.27
N SER A 270 14.86 25.79 12.02
CA SER A 270 16.15 25.34 12.55
C SER A 270 16.28 25.60 14.06
N ASP A 271 15.26 25.28 14.85
CA ASP A 271 15.31 25.30 16.32
C ASP A 271 15.79 23.94 16.82
N GLY A 272 17.07 23.64 16.57
CA GLY A 272 17.87 22.67 17.34
C GLY A 272 17.47 21.18 17.34
N GLU A 273 16.27 20.80 16.88
CA GLU A 273 15.73 19.43 16.92
C GLU A 273 15.70 18.75 15.54
N GLY A 274 16.45 19.29 14.57
CA GLY A 274 16.81 18.52 13.39
C GLY A 274 17.68 17.34 13.80
N SER A 275 17.50 16.17 13.19
CA SER A 275 18.33 14.99 13.48
C SER A 275 19.81 15.40 13.53
N GLY A 276 20.53 15.02 14.60
CA GLY A 276 21.92 15.46 14.81
C GLY A 276 22.83 15.17 13.60
N GLU A 277 22.45 14.20 12.76
CA GLU A 277 23.08 13.88 11.48
C GLU A 277 22.97 15.01 10.44
N PHE A 278 21.78 15.59 10.25
CA PHE A 278 21.62 16.69 9.27
C PHE A 278 22.38 17.93 9.73
N ALA A 279 22.34 18.26 11.02
CA ALA A 279 23.15 19.36 11.58
C ALA A 279 24.67 19.10 11.44
N ALA A 280 25.11 17.84 11.52
CA ALA A 280 26.50 17.46 11.24
C ALA A 280 26.85 17.60 9.76
N LEU A 281 25.94 17.24 8.84
CA LEU A 281 26.11 17.48 7.41
C LEU A 281 26.28 18.97 7.13
N LEU A 282 25.40 19.83 7.66
CA LEU A 282 25.43 21.28 7.43
C LEU A 282 26.75 21.93 7.83
N ARG A 283 27.52 21.35 8.75
CA ARG A 283 28.85 21.83 9.17
C ARG A 283 29.98 21.42 8.23
N ARG A 284 29.74 20.45 7.34
CA ARG A 284 30.72 19.88 6.41
C ARG A 284 30.50 20.32 4.96
N LEU A 285 29.36 20.94 4.66
CA LEU A 285 29.05 21.44 3.33
C LEU A 285 29.96 22.62 2.97
N PRO A 286 30.38 22.73 1.70
CA PRO A 286 31.12 23.90 1.24
C PRO A 286 30.25 25.15 1.35
N GLU A 287 30.88 26.30 1.62
CA GLU A 287 30.26 27.61 1.39
C GLU A 287 29.98 27.74 -0.11
N GLY A 288 28.76 28.14 -0.44
CA GLY A 288 28.24 28.19 -1.80
C GLY A 288 27.89 29.60 -2.23
#